data_AF-A0A8T2TH99-F1
#
_entry.id   AF-A0A8T2TH99-F1
#
_cell.length_a   1.000
_cell.length_b   1.000
_cell.length_c   1.000
_cell.angle_alpha   90.00
_cell.angle_beta   90.00
_cell.angle_gamma   90.00
#
_symmetry.space_group_name_H-M   'P 1'
#
loop_
_entity.id
_entity.type
_entity.pdbx_description
1 polymer ?
#
loop_
_entity_poly.entity_id
_entity_poly.type
_entity_poly.pdbx_seq_one_letter_code
_entity_poly.pdbx_strand_id
1 'polypeptide(L)'
;MGKSRTYTCAQRPCKRRKRPVYLKFSHDSLRIFGRAYNPLFRKPRLAGFVQKREGGGGEEEEKEGEEKEEEIEHLNKTHSQRQQNSNLSSMNFFPSKAKPKSYLEKLQSRLSGGRFRMLNEKLYTSSGDEAFKFFKEDPSAFDCYHEGYQEQMSRWPSQPLDVIINWLNKHSKHLTVADFGCGSGKLAKSVKNQVFSLDLVATDETIIACNMAHTPLNSHSIDIAVFCLSLMGTDYPSFLAEAHRVLKNGGTLLIAEVRSRFDPKNGGADPTQFIKALGGLGFSCVNKV
;
A
#
# COMPACT_ATOMS: atom_id res chain seq x y z
N MET A 1 -33.76 -15.95 45.16
CA MET A 1 -33.42 -16.42 43.80
C MET A 1 -33.04 -15.22 42.93
N GLY A 2 -31.76 -14.86 42.90
CA GLY A 2 -31.25 -13.71 42.14
C GLY A 2 -30.66 -14.16 40.80
N LYS A 3 -31.14 -13.59 39.69
CA LYS A 3 -30.63 -13.87 38.33
C LYS A 3 -29.32 -13.13 38.10
N SER A 4 -28.24 -13.90 37.87
CA SER A 4 -26.93 -13.39 37.47
C SER A 4 -26.97 -12.93 36.01
N ARG A 5 -26.59 -11.66 35.75
CA ARG A 5 -26.38 -11.11 34.41
C ARG A 5 -24.91 -11.26 34.04
N THR A 6 -24.60 -12.14 33.10
CA THR A 6 -23.28 -12.22 32.47
C THR A 6 -23.16 -11.13 31.42
N TYR A 7 -22.25 -10.17 31.64
CA TYR A 7 -21.86 -9.18 30.63
C TYR A 7 -20.83 -9.80 29.69
N THR A 8 -21.19 -10.01 28.41
CA THR A 8 -20.22 -10.32 27.36
C THR A 8 -19.46 -9.04 26.98
N CYS A 9 -18.16 -9.03 27.25
CA CYS A 9 -17.26 -7.96 26.85
C CYS A 9 -17.10 -7.95 25.32
N ALA A 10 -17.78 -7.03 24.64
CA ALA A 10 -17.52 -6.74 23.24
C ALA A 10 -16.07 -6.25 23.07
N GLN A 11 -15.21 -7.11 22.52
CA GLN A 11 -13.84 -6.75 22.17
C GLN A 11 -13.86 -5.66 21.11
N ARG A 12 -13.56 -4.42 21.53
CA ARG A 12 -13.39 -3.28 20.62
C ARG A 12 -12.29 -3.59 19.59
N PRO A 13 -12.47 -3.26 18.30
CA PRO A 13 -11.41 -3.43 17.30
C PRO A 13 -10.17 -2.61 17.70
N CYS A 14 -9.03 -3.29 17.84
CA CYS A 14 -7.81 -2.71 18.37
C CYS A 14 -7.22 -1.69 17.38
N LYS A 15 -7.49 -0.40 17.59
CA LYS A 15 -6.96 0.75 16.82
C LYS A 15 -5.41 0.81 16.77
N ARG A 16 -4.68 0.00 17.55
CA ARG A 16 -3.21 -0.01 17.61
C ARG A 16 -2.53 -0.71 16.42
N ARG A 17 -3.23 -1.59 15.68
CA ARG A 17 -2.64 -2.37 14.58
C ARG A 17 -2.47 -1.60 13.26
N LYS A 18 -3.19 -0.48 13.08
CA LYS A 18 -3.18 0.32 11.84
C LYS A 18 -2.38 1.63 11.96
N ARG A 19 -1.36 1.66 12.83
CA ARG A 19 -0.45 2.81 12.91
C ARG A 19 0.83 2.46 12.15
N PRO A 20 1.27 3.26 11.17
CA PRO A 20 2.57 3.09 10.55
C PRO A 20 3.69 3.41 11.55
N VAL A 21 4.87 2.87 11.30
CA VAL A 21 6.12 3.21 11.99
C VAL A 21 6.93 4.09 11.04
N TYR A 22 7.48 5.20 11.54
CA TYR A 22 8.31 6.09 10.74
C TYR A 22 9.74 6.05 11.26
N LEU A 23 10.67 5.85 10.32
CA LEU A 23 12.09 5.86 10.61
C LEU A 23 12.75 6.89 9.69
N LYS A 24 13.52 7.80 10.30
CA LYS A 24 14.32 8.80 9.60
C LYS A 24 15.80 8.47 9.79
N PHE A 25 16.54 8.40 8.70
CA PHE A 25 17.98 8.19 8.69
C PHE A 25 18.69 9.29 7.92
N SER A 26 19.96 9.52 8.25
CA SER A 26 20.89 10.33 7.48
C SER A 26 21.96 9.43 6.87
N HIS A 27 22.35 9.72 5.63
CA HIS A 27 23.42 9.04 4.91
C HIS A 27 24.79 9.49 5.46
N ASP A 28 25.60 8.54 5.88
CA ASP A 28 26.94 8.74 6.43
C ASP A 28 27.97 7.96 5.61
N SER A 29 28.72 8.67 4.76
CA SER A 29 29.70 8.09 3.83
C SER A 29 30.95 7.52 4.53
N LEU A 30 31.14 7.78 5.83
CA LEU A 30 32.35 7.38 6.56
C LEU A 30 32.28 5.96 7.16
N ARG A 31 31.16 5.22 6.98
CA ARG A 31 30.94 3.91 7.63
C ARG A 31 30.95 2.68 6.72
N ILE A 32 31.41 2.79 5.46
CA ILE A 32 31.48 1.64 4.57
C ILE A 32 32.65 0.73 4.98
N PHE A 33 32.42 -0.18 5.93
CA PHE A 33 33.25 -1.38 6.08
C PHE A 33 32.75 -2.45 5.11
N GLY A 34 33.70 -3.09 4.42
CA GLY A 34 33.50 -3.89 3.21
C GLY A 34 32.37 -4.93 3.25
N ARG A 35 31.85 -5.24 2.05
CA ARG A 35 30.81 -6.24 1.75
C ARG A 35 30.84 -7.43 2.71
N ALA A 36 29.96 -7.41 3.69
CA ALA A 36 29.60 -8.59 4.47
C ALA A 36 28.14 -8.93 4.16
N TYR A 37 27.94 -10.06 3.51
CA TYR A 37 26.63 -10.72 3.43
C TYR A 37 26.06 -10.80 4.86
N ASN A 38 24.98 -10.08 5.13
CA ASN A 38 24.44 -9.96 6.48
C ASN A 38 23.26 -10.94 6.66
N PRO A 39 23.41 -12.05 7.40
CA PRO A 39 22.37 -13.07 7.59
C PRO A 39 21.16 -12.59 8.41
N LEU A 40 21.14 -11.32 8.86
CA LEU A 40 20.01 -10.71 9.58
C LEU A 40 18.78 -10.44 8.70
N PHE A 41 18.92 -10.49 7.37
CA PHE A 41 17.80 -10.39 6.42
C PHE A 41 17.19 -11.75 6.08
N ARG A 42 17.08 -12.66 7.06
CA ARG A 42 16.34 -13.92 6.87
C ARG A 42 14.83 -13.68 6.98
N LYS A 43 14.12 -14.41 6.11
CA LYS A 43 12.66 -14.45 5.91
C LYS A 43 11.85 -14.06 7.17
N PRO A 44 11.14 -12.92 7.17
CA PRO A 44 9.99 -12.80 8.05
C PRO A 44 8.96 -13.85 7.63
N ARG A 45 8.46 -14.65 8.58
CA ARG A 45 7.26 -15.45 8.31
C ARG A 45 6.14 -14.46 8.02
N LEU A 46 5.39 -14.72 6.96
CA LEU A 46 4.22 -13.94 6.54
C LEU A 46 3.30 -13.65 7.74
N ALA A 47 3.46 -12.48 8.36
CA ALA A 47 2.39 -11.79 9.05
C ALA A 47 1.58 -11.03 8.00
N GLY A 48 1.06 -11.78 7.01
CA GLY A 48 -0.07 -11.32 6.23
C GLY A 48 -1.17 -10.93 7.22
N PHE A 49 -1.93 -9.89 6.86
CA PHE A 49 -2.98 -9.32 7.68
C PHE A 49 -4.07 -10.38 8.00
N VAL A 50 -3.84 -11.23 9.02
CA VAL A 50 -4.83 -12.22 9.46
C VAL A 50 -5.88 -11.48 10.29
N GLN A 51 -6.93 -11.03 9.60
CA GLN A 51 -8.22 -10.84 10.24
C GLN A 51 -8.85 -12.22 10.45
N LYS A 52 -9.31 -12.47 11.68
CA LYS A 52 -9.89 -13.75 12.13
C LYS A 52 -10.83 -14.33 11.07
N ARG A 53 -10.64 -15.61 10.75
CA ARG A 53 -11.72 -16.45 10.20
C ARG A 53 -12.84 -16.47 11.24
N GLU A 54 -14.01 -15.94 10.89
CA GLU A 54 -15.25 -16.38 11.51
C GLU A 54 -15.76 -17.51 10.60
N GLY A 55 -15.79 -18.72 11.15
CA GLY A 55 -16.27 -19.93 10.49
C GLY A 55 -17.28 -20.64 11.39
N GLY A 56 -18.18 -21.36 10.72
CA GLY A 56 -19.27 -22.18 11.26
C GLY A 56 -20.60 -21.64 10.73
N GLY A 57 -21.38 -22.34 9.92
CA GLY A 57 -21.47 -23.77 9.58
C GLY A 57 -22.96 -24.10 9.53
N GLY A 58 -23.41 -24.77 8.46
CA GLY A 58 -24.80 -25.15 8.25
C GLY A 58 -25.00 -25.65 6.84
N GLU A 59 -24.83 -26.96 6.67
CA GLU A 59 -25.28 -27.75 5.53
C GLU A 59 -26.81 -27.79 5.52
N GLU A 60 -27.42 -27.71 4.34
CA GLU A 60 -28.67 -28.42 4.02
C GLU A 60 -28.80 -28.45 2.48
N GLU A 61 -28.92 -29.67 1.96
CA GLU A 61 -29.26 -30.00 0.57
C GLU A 61 -30.72 -29.63 0.28
N GLU A 62 -31.03 -29.23 -0.96
CA GLU A 62 -32.09 -29.88 -1.76
C GLU A 62 -32.11 -29.34 -3.21
N LYS A 63 -32.67 -30.19 -4.08
CA LYS A 63 -32.59 -30.22 -5.55
C LYS A 63 -33.73 -29.42 -6.23
N GLU A 64 -33.65 -29.42 -7.56
CA GLU A 64 -34.68 -29.10 -8.57
C GLU A 64 -34.72 -27.62 -9.00
N GLY A 65 -34.70 -27.26 -10.28
CA GLY A 65 -34.73 -28.05 -11.50
C GLY A 65 -34.36 -27.16 -12.70
N GLU A 66 -33.97 -27.82 -13.78
CA GLU A 66 -33.76 -27.27 -15.11
C GLU A 66 -35.04 -26.59 -15.61
N GLU A 67 -34.93 -25.41 -16.23
CA GLU A 67 -35.56 -25.07 -17.51
C GLU A 67 -35.36 -23.58 -17.88
N LYS A 68 -34.95 -23.38 -19.14
CA LYS A 68 -35.15 -22.20 -20.01
C LYS A 68 -34.13 -21.08 -19.93
N GLU A 69 -32.99 -21.36 -20.57
CA GLU A 69 -32.42 -20.45 -21.56
C GLU A 69 -33.40 -20.34 -22.74
N GLU A 70 -33.84 -19.12 -23.08
CA GLU A 70 -34.22 -18.60 -24.41
C GLU A 70 -35.14 -17.38 -24.24
N GLU A 71 -34.56 -16.18 -24.09
CA GLU A 71 -35.16 -14.95 -24.65
C GLU A 71 -34.09 -13.84 -24.72
N ILE A 72 -33.23 -13.97 -25.73
CA ILE A 72 -32.34 -12.91 -26.20
C ILE A 72 -33.03 -12.20 -27.37
N GLU A 73 -33.02 -10.87 -27.33
CA GLU A 73 -33.22 -9.94 -28.45
C GLU A 73 -34.57 -9.93 -29.17
N HIS A 74 -35.49 -9.08 -28.68
CA HIS A 74 -36.22 -8.19 -29.58
C HIS A 74 -36.69 -6.91 -28.90
N LEU A 75 -36.63 -5.80 -29.64
CA LEU A 75 -37.18 -4.46 -29.37
C LEU A 75 -36.22 -3.40 -28.79
N ASN A 76 -35.09 -3.20 -29.48
CA ASN A 76 -34.56 -1.86 -29.68
C ASN A 76 -35.21 -1.22 -30.93
N LYS A 77 -36.01 -0.16 -30.74
CA LYS A 77 -36.11 1.08 -31.57
C LYS A 77 -37.54 1.64 -31.65
N THR A 78 -37.78 2.73 -30.91
CA THR A 78 -38.54 3.96 -31.23
C THR A 78 -38.87 4.59 -29.86
N HIS A 79 -38.63 5.86 -29.54
CA HIS A 79 -38.67 7.08 -30.31
C HIS A 79 -37.81 8.15 -29.62
N SER A 80 -37.16 8.98 -30.42
CA SER A 80 -36.40 10.16 -29.97
C SER A 80 -37.32 11.39 -29.83
N GLN A 81 -36.92 12.27 -28.89
CA GLN A 81 -37.20 13.72 -28.75
C GLN A 81 -38.53 14.23 -28.14
N ARG A 82 -38.42 14.89 -26.97
CA ARG A 82 -38.77 16.32 -26.80
C ARG A 82 -38.13 16.96 -25.54
N GLN A 83 -37.39 18.05 -25.79
CA GLN A 83 -36.95 19.14 -24.89
C GLN A 83 -38.17 19.86 -24.23
N GLN A 84 -38.16 20.70 -23.17
CA GLN A 84 -37.17 21.50 -22.40
C GLN A 84 -37.91 22.17 -21.18
N ASN A 85 -37.14 22.73 -20.23
CA ASN A 85 -37.47 23.78 -19.21
C ASN A 85 -38.32 23.39 -17.97
N SER A 86 -38.08 23.85 -16.72
CA SER A 86 -37.34 25.00 -16.17
C SER A 86 -37.08 24.87 -14.64
N ASN A 87 -36.12 25.66 -14.15
CA ASN A 87 -36.00 26.29 -12.82
C ASN A 87 -35.68 25.50 -11.52
N LEU A 88 -34.42 25.73 -11.09
CA LEU A 88 -33.87 26.01 -9.76
C LEU A 88 -34.84 26.00 -8.55
N SER A 89 -34.58 25.10 -7.60
CA SER A 89 -34.75 25.40 -6.16
C SER A 89 -33.80 24.56 -5.31
N SER A 90 -33.18 25.26 -4.37
CA SER A 90 -32.18 24.83 -3.41
C SER A 90 -32.67 23.67 -2.54
N MET A 91 -31.87 22.60 -2.38
CA MET A 91 -32.02 21.70 -1.24
C MET A 91 -30.68 21.33 -0.61
N ASN A 92 -30.68 21.58 0.70
CA ASN A 92 -29.63 21.36 1.68
C ASN A 92 -28.94 19.99 1.54
N PHE A 93 -27.61 20.01 1.50
CA PHE A 93 -26.75 18.84 1.58
C PHE A 93 -26.77 18.28 3.02
N PHE A 94 -27.74 17.42 3.32
CA PHE A 94 -27.65 16.51 4.46
C PHE A 94 -26.95 15.22 3.99
N PRO A 95 -25.95 14.71 4.73
CA PRO A 95 -25.30 13.46 4.36
C PRO A 95 -26.30 12.32 4.50
N SER A 96 -26.76 11.77 3.38
CA SER A 96 -27.65 10.62 3.38
C SER A 96 -26.91 9.40 3.94
N LYS A 97 -27.56 8.69 4.87
CA LYS A 97 -27.05 7.41 5.39
C LYS A 97 -26.82 6.47 4.21
N ALA A 98 -25.60 5.93 4.07
CA ALA A 98 -25.24 5.03 2.98
C ALA A 98 -26.24 3.86 2.88
N LYS A 99 -26.77 3.62 1.67
CA LYS A 99 -27.68 2.51 1.39
C LYS A 99 -26.99 1.17 1.69
N PRO A 100 -27.70 0.17 2.23
CA PRO A 100 -27.13 -1.15 2.47
C PRO A 100 -26.73 -1.79 1.13
N LYS A 101 -25.52 -2.37 1.08
CA LYS A 101 -25.01 -3.05 -0.11
C LYS A 101 -25.90 -4.22 -0.51
N SER A 102 -26.15 -4.37 -1.81
CA SER A 102 -26.83 -5.53 -2.39
C SER A 102 -26.03 -6.82 -2.14
N TYR A 103 -26.68 -7.98 -2.25
CA TYR A 103 -25.99 -9.27 -2.11
C TYR A 103 -24.88 -9.44 -3.16
N LEU A 104 -25.15 -9.03 -4.42
CA LEU A 104 -24.17 -9.04 -5.50
C LEU A 104 -22.97 -8.13 -5.19
N GLU A 105 -23.20 -6.93 -4.67
CA GLU A 105 -22.13 -6.01 -4.27
C GLU A 105 -21.28 -6.57 -3.12
N LYS A 106 -21.90 -7.31 -2.18
CA LYS A 106 -21.18 -8.00 -1.11
C LYS A 106 -20.30 -9.13 -1.65
N LEU A 107 -20.80 -9.93 -2.60
CA LEU A 107 -20.01 -10.97 -3.25
C LEU A 107 -18.86 -10.39 -4.06
N GLN A 108 -19.11 -9.36 -4.87
CA GLN A 108 -18.09 -8.62 -5.62
C GLN A 108 -17.00 -8.06 -4.68
N SER A 109 -17.40 -7.42 -3.57
CA SER A 109 -16.46 -6.89 -2.57
C SER A 109 -15.60 -8.01 -1.92
N ARG A 110 -16.15 -9.22 -1.75
CA ARG A 110 -15.39 -10.36 -1.21
C ARG A 110 -14.38 -10.89 -2.22
N LEU A 111 -14.75 -10.96 -3.50
CA LEU A 111 -13.89 -11.39 -4.59
C LEU A 111 -12.73 -10.40 -4.80
N SER A 112 -13.02 -9.10 -4.87
CA SER A 112 -11.99 -8.06 -5.02
C SER A 112 -10.99 -8.09 -3.86
N GLY A 113 -11.49 -8.19 -2.62
CA GLY A 113 -10.65 -8.32 -1.44
C GLY A 113 -9.80 -9.61 -1.42
N GLY A 114 -10.31 -10.71 -1.98
CA GLY A 114 -9.56 -11.95 -2.18
C GLY A 114 -8.43 -11.80 -3.19
N ARG A 115 -8.74 -11.21 -4.35
CA ARG A 115 -7.77 -10.93 -5.42
C ARG A 115 -6.65 -10.01 -4.93
N PHE A 116 -6.98 -8.94 -4.21
CA PHE A 116 -5.99 -8.05 -3.60
C PHE A 116 -5.06 -8.79 -2.63
N ARG A 117 -5.60 -9.65 -1.75
CA ARG A 117 -4.78 -10.43 -0.80
C ARG A 117 -3.79 -11.34 -1.52
N MET A 118 -4.23 -12.02 -2.58
CA MET A 118 -3.38 -12.89 -3.39
C MET A 118 -2.27 -12.09 -4.09
N LEU A 119 -2.60 -10.97 -4.72
CA LEU A 119 -1.62 -10.09 -5.38
C LEU A 119 -0.60 -9.54 -4.37
N ASN A 120 -1.08 -9.05 -3.23
CA ASN A 120 -0.22 -8.56 -2.17
C ASN A 120 0.74 -9.65 -1.65
N GLU A 121 0.25 -10.87 -1.42
CA GLU A 121 1.11 -12.00 -1.03
C GLU A 121 2.17 -12.31 -2.10
N LYS A 122 1.78 -12.33 -3.38
CA LYS A 122 2.71 -12.53 -4.49
C LYS A 122 3.82 -11.49 -4.47
N LEU A 123 3.50 -10.21 -4.26
CA LEU A 123 4.50 -9.14 -4.17
C LEU A 123 5.44 -9.28 -2.97
N TYR A 124 4.99 -9.83 -1.84
CA TYR A 124 5.87 -10.10 -0.69
C TYR A 124 6.75 -11.33 -0.86
N THR A 125 6.42 -12.20 -1.80
CA THR A 125 7.07 -13.51 -2.02
C THR A 125 7.87 -13.58 -3.31
N SER A 126 7.88 -12.51 -4.09
CA SER A 126 8.66 -12.37 -5.33
C SER A 126 9.87 -11.45 -5.11
N SER A 127 10.86 -11.51 -5.97
CA SER A 127 11.88 -10.46 -6.13
C SER A 127 11.34 -9.25 -6.88
N GLY A 128 12.05 -8.11 -6.85
CA GLY A 128 11.71 -6.92 -7.63
C GLY A 128 11.65 -7.21 -9.13
N ASP A 129 12.56 -8.01 -9.67
CA ASP A 129 12.58 -8.40 -11.09
C ASP A 129 11.39 -9.28 -11.47
N GLU A 130 11.04 -10.25 -10.64
CA GLU A 130 9.86 -11.11 -10.84
C GLU A 130 8.57 -10.30 -10.79
N ALA A 131 8.45 -9.38 -9.83
CA ALA A 131 7.29 -8.49 -9.72
C ALA A 131 7.20 -7.53 -10.92
N PHE A 132 8.32 -6.99 -11.37
CA PHE A 132 8.39 -6.13 -12.55
C PHE A 132 7.96 -6.88 -13.82
N LYS A 133 8.47 -8.10 -14.02
CA LYS A 133 8.08 -8.96 -15.13
C LYS A 133 6.59 -9.31 -15.07
N PHE A 134 6.09 -9.68 -13.89
CA PHE A 134 4.69 -10.03 -13.68
C PHE A 134 3.73 -8.89 -14.10
N PHE A 135 3.99 -7.65 -13.66
CA PHE A 135 3.14 -6.52 -14.04
C PHE A 135 3.32 -6.06 -15.49
N LYS A 136 4.47 -6.34 -16.11
CA LYS A 136 4.61 -6.15 -17.56
C LYS A 136 3.77 -7.13 -18.37
N GLU A 137 3.66 -8.37 -17.90
CA GLU A 137 2.87 -9.42 -18.54
C GLU A 137 1.36 -9.23 -18.31
N ASP A 138 0.97 -8.77 -17.12
CA ASP A 138 -0.42 -8.45 -16.77
C ASP A 138 -0.53 -7.04 -16.16
N PRO A 139 -0.64 -5.99 -17.00
CA PRO A 139 -0.84 -4.63 -16.53
C PRO A 139 -2.12 -4.45 -15.71
N SER A 140 -3.18 -5.24 -15.99
CA SER A 140 -4.45 -5.17 -15.26
C SER A 140 -4.32 -5.61 -13.81
N ALA A 141 -3.35 -6.48 -13.49
CA ALA A 141 -3.04 -6.87 -12.13
C ALA A 141 -2.57 -5.68 -11.28
N PHE A 142 -1.89 -4.71 -11.88
CA PHE A 142 -1.44 -3.50 -11.20
C PHE A 142 -2.64 -2.65 -10.76
N ASP A 143 -3.60 -2.43 -11.66
CA ASP A 143 -4.84 -1.70 -11.34
C ASP A 143 -5.64 -2.41 -10.26
N CYS A 144 -5.80 -3.73 -10.35
CA CYS A 144 -6.49 -4.54 -9.34
C CYS A 144 -5.80 -4.47 -7.98
N TYR A 145 -4.46 -4.48 -7.96
CA TYR A 145 -3.69 -4.33 -6.74
C TYR A 145 -3.93 -2.94 -6.12
N HIS A 146 -3.86 -1.88 -6.93
CA HIS A 146 -4.04 -0.51 -6.46
C HIS A 146 -5.47 -0.20 -6.01
N GLU A 147 -6.49 -0.73 -6.68
CA GLU A 147 -7.89 -0.63 -6.24
C GLU A 147 -8.05 -1.21 -4.83
N GLY A 148 -7.56 -2.44 -4.62
CA GLY A 148 -7.59 -3.09 -3.32
C GLY A 148 -6.77 -2.34 -2.26
N TYR A 149 -5.59 -1.84 -2.63
CA TYR A 149 -4.75 -1.01 -1.75
C TYR A 149 -5.48 0.27 -1.33
N GLN A 150 -6.09 1.00 -2.26
CA GLN A 150 -6.86 2.21 -1.95
C GLN A 150 -8.06 1.91 -1.07
N GLU A 151 -8.78 0.81 -1.32
CA GLU A 151 -9.87 0.37 -0.44
C GLU A 151 -9.36 0.13 0.99
N GLN A 152 -8.20 -0.52 1.15
CA GLN A 152 -7.60 -0.71 2.47
C GLN A 152 -7.19 0.62 3.11
N MET A 153 -6.53 1.51 2.36
CA MET A 153 -6.05 2.80 2.86
C MET A 153 -7.18 3.74 3.27
N SER A 154 -8.33 3.70 2.58
CA SER A 154 -9.51 4.52 2.93
C SER A 154 -10.01 4.31 4.37
N ARG A 155 -9.68 3.15 4.96
CA ARG A 155 -10.09 2.76 6.32
C ARG A 155 -9.05 3.14 7.38
N TRP A 156 -7.96 3.79 7.00
CA TRP A 156 -6.93 4.23 7.93
C TRP A 156 -7.26 5.64 8.45
N PRO A 157 -7.08 5.90 9.76
CA PRO A 157 -7.37 7.22 10.33
C PRO A 157 -6.39 8.30 9.84
N SER A 158 -5.22 7.90 9.38
CA SER A 158 -4.19 8.77 8.80
C SER A 158 -3.32 7.92 7.88
N GLN A 159 -3.04 8.43 6.68
CA GLN A 159 -2.19 7.73 5.71
C GLN A 159 -0.71 8.06 5.96
N PRO A 160 0.20 7.09 5.83
CA PRO A 160 1.63 7.33 6.07
C PRO A 160 2.22 8.40 5.16
N LEU A 161 1.77 8.45 3.90
CA LEU A 161 2.25 9.42 2.93
C LEU A 161 1.90 10.87 3.32
N ASP A 162 0.76 11.10 3.97
CA ASP A 162 0.35 12.45 4.39
C ASP A 162 1.31 13.01 5.47
N VAL A 163 1.88 12.15 6.32
CA VAL A 163 2.90 12.56 7.31
C VAL A 163 4.20 12.94 6.62
N ILE A 164 4.60 12.20 5.57
CA ILE A 164 5.80 12.51 4.76
C ILE A 164 5.60 13.81 3.98
N ILE A 165 4.44 14.01 3.35
CA ILE A 165 4.07 15.26 2.66
C ILE A 165 4.16 16.45 3.63
N ASN A 166 3.58 16.32 4.82
CA ASN A 166 3.64 17.36 5.84
C ASN A 166 5.07 17.64 6.32
N TRP A 167 5.93 16.62 6.38
CA TRP A 167 7.34 16.79 6.70
C TRP A 167 8.05 17.55 5.58
N LEU A 168 7.91 17.14 4.32
CA LEU A 168 8.53 17.79 3.16
C LEU A 168 8.12 19.25 3.01
N ASN A 169 6.83 19.56 3.20
CA ASN A 169 6.31 20.94 3.10
C ASN A 169 6.87 21.88 4.18
N LYS A 170 7.48 21.37 5.24
CA LYS A 170 8.20 22.15 6.26
C LYS A 170 9.69 22.31 5.98
N HIS A 171 10.20 21.67 4.93
CA HIS A 171 11.60 21.72 4.52
C HIS A 171 11.74 22.48 3.19
N SER A 172 12.99 22.70 2.77
CA SER A 172 13.26 23.44 1.55
C SER A 172 12.67 22.74 0.31
N LYS A 173 11.95 23.50 -0.52
CA LYS A 173 11.42 23.04 -1.82
C LYS A 173 12.51 22.71 -2.84
N HIS A 174 13.76 23.14 -2.59
CA HIS A 174 14.89 22.90 -3.48
C HIS A 174 15.52 21.51 -3.31
N LEU A 175 15.11 20.78 -2.28
CA LEU A 175 15.56 19.40 -2.08
C LEU A 175 14.90 18.49 -3.12
N THR A 176 15.70 17.71 -3.81
CA THR A 176 15.26 16.66 -4.74
C THR A 176 14.83 15.41 -3.97
N VAL A 177 13.71 14.82 -4.37
CA VAL A 177 13.11 13.66 -3.71
C VAL A 177 13.03 12.50 -4.68
N ALA A 178 13.38 11.29 -4.25
CA ALA A 178 13.03 10.06 -4.96
C ALA A 178 11.99 9.28 -4.15
N ASP A 179 10.85 8.97 -4.78
CA ASP A 179 9.75 8.21 -4.20
C ASP A 179 9.79 6.77 -4.74
N PHE A 180 10.33 5.86 -3.94
CA PHE A 180 10.52 4.46 -4.30
C PHE A 180 9.22 3.68 -4.06
N GLY A 181 8.60 3.16 -5.12
CA GLY A 181 7.27 2.55 -5.07
C GLY A 181 6.17 3.59 -4.87
N CYS A 182 6.13 4.59 -5.75
CA CYS A 182 5.28 5.78 -5.63
C CYS A 182 3.78 5.52 -5.85
N GLY A 183 3.40 4.34 -6.35
CA GLY A 183 2.06 4.03 -6.83
C GLY A 183 1.61 5.05 -7.87
N SER A 184 0.47 5.69 -7.63
CA SER A 184 -0.10 6.71 -8.54
C SER A 184 0.58 8.09 -8.49
N GLY A 185 1.76 8.20 -7.88
CA GLY A 185 2.54 9.44 -7.84
C GLY A 185 1.95 10.54 -6.95
N LYS A 186 1.20 10.18 -5.90
CA LYS A 186 0.54 11.14 -5.00
C LYS A 186 1.53 12.11 -4.35
N LEU A 187 2.76 11.66 -4.04
CA LEU A 187 3.76 12.52 -3.41
C LEU A 187 4.13 13.71 -4.29
N ALA A 188 4.51 13.45 -5.55
CA ALA A 188 4.88 14.47 -6.53
C ALA A 188 3.77 15.51 -6.73
N LYS A 189 2.50 15.07 -6.71
CA LYS A 189 1.31 15.93 -6.86
C LYS A 189 1.03 16.80 -5.62
N SER A 190 1.66 16.51 -4.47
CA SER A 190 1.31 17.10 -3.18
C SER A 190 2.40 18.01 -2.57
N VAL A 191 3.57 18.12 -3.21
CA VAL A 191 4.71 18.90 -2.72
C VAL A 191 5.29 19.80 -3.81
N LYS A 192 6.03 20.83 -3.41
CA LYS A 192 6.71 21.76 -4.33
C LYS A 192 8.09 21.29 -4.77
N ASN A 193 8.59 20.22 -4.16
CA ASN A 193 9.89 19.62 -4.48
C ASN A 193 9.88 19.00 -5.87
N GLN A 194 11.05 18.92 -6.51
CA GLN A 194 11.22 18.01 -7.64
C GLN A 194 11.20 16.58 -7.10
N VAL A 195 10.20 15.79 -7.51
CA VAL A 195 10.05 14.39 -7.12
C VAL A 195 10.28 13.49 -8.33
N PHE A 196 11.15 12.49 -8.17
CA PHE A 196 11.34 11.38 -9.08
C PHE A 196 10.48 10.21 -8.58
N SER A 197 9.33 10.01 -9.22
CA SER A 197 8.37 8.96 -8.89
C SER A 197 8.78 7.66 -9.57
N LEU A 198 9.13 6.62 -8.79
CA LEU A 198 9.62 5.33 -9.29
C LEU A 198 8.63 4.23 -8.91
N ASP A 199 8.17 3.43 -9.87
CA ASP A 199 7.34 2.25 -9.59
C ASP A 199 7.54 1.17 -10.65
N LEU A 200 7.01 -0.04 -10.42
CA LEU A 200 7.07 -1.14 -11.38
C LEU A 200 6.25 -0.83 -12.65
N VAL A 201 5.21 0.00 -12.54
CA VAL A 201 4.35 0.42 -13.65
C VAL A 201 4.17 1.94 -13.63
N ALA A 202 4.28 2.57 -14.79
CA ALA A 202 3.95 3.98 -14.95
C ALA A 202 2.45 4.15 -15.19
N THR A 203 1.72 4.70 -14.22
CA THR A 203 0.29 5.03 -14.39
C THR A 203 0.05 6.33 -15.14
N ASP A 204 1.07 7.17 -15.25
CA ASP A 204 1.10 8.39 -16.05
C ASP A 204 2.55 8.72 -16.45
N GLU A 205 2.72 9.69 -17.35
CA GLU A 205 4.04 10.07 -17.92
C GLU A 205 5.03 10.63 -16.89
N THR A 206 4.57 10.97 -15.68
CA THR A 206 5.43 11.51 -14.61
C THR A 206 6.08 10.42 -13.77
N ILE A 207 5.70 9.17 -13.97
CA ILE A 207 6.21 8.01 -13.23
C ILE A 207 7.22 7.26 -14.10
N ILE A 208 8.37 6.97 -13.51
CA ILE A 208 9.44 6.19 -14.12
C ILE A 208 9.20 4.71 -13.80
N ALA A 209 8.78 3.93 -14.80
CA ALA A 209 8.62 2.49 -14.67
C ALA A 209 9.99 1.79 -14.57
N CYS A 210 10.32 1.21 -13.41
CA CYS A 210 11.58 0.48 -13.19
C CYS A 210 11.49 -0.50 -12.00
N ASN A 211 12.39 -1.48 -11.96
CA ASN A 211 12.71 -2.15 -10.71
C ASN A 211 13.51 -1.18 -9.83
N MET A 212 12.98 -0.83 -8.65
CA MET A 212 13.58 0.16 -7.76
C MET A 212 14.90 -0.31 -7.10
N ALA A 213 15.34 -1.55 -7.32
CA ALA A 213 16.70 -2.01 -7.05
C ALA A 213 17.74 -1.41 -8.01
N HIS A 214 17.31 -0.97 -9.20
CA HIS A 214 18.14 -0.49 -10.31
C HIS A 214 17.46 0.70 -10.99
N THR A 215 17.49 1.84 -10.30
CA THR A 215 16.87 3.08 -10.80
C THR A 215 17.74 3.72 -11.89
N PRO A 216 17.14 4.48 -12.83
CA PRO A 216 17.90 5.25 -13.82
C PRO A 216 18.52 6.53 -13.23
N LEU A 217 18.46 6.72 -11.90
CA LEU A 217 18.97 7.92 -11.25
C LEU A 217 20.49 7.84 -11.08
N ASN A 218 21.15 8.99 -11.16
CA ASN A 218 22.59 9.08 -10.95
C ASN A 218 22.97 8.85 -9.48
N SER A 219 24.19 8.37 -9.24
CA SER A 219 24.70 8.23 -7.87
C SER A 219 24.88 9.62 -7.25
N HIS A 220 24.59 9.75 -5.95
CA HIS A 220 24.69 11.01 -5.21
C HIS A 220 23.94 12.20 -5.85
N SER A 221 22.77 11.97 -6.45
CA SER A 221 21.97 13.02 -7.08
C SER A 221 20.74 13.45 -6.27
N ILE A 222 20.34 12.66 -5.28
CA ILE A 222 19.08 12.83 -4.53
C ILE A 222 19.34 13.33 -3.12
N ASP A 223 18.55 14.31 -2.66
CA ASP A 223 18.64 14.83 -1.29
C ASP A 223 17.83 13.97 -0.30
N ILE A 224 16.66 13.46 -0.74
CA ILE A 224 15.73 12.69 0.09
C ILE A 224 15.22 11.45 -0.66
N ALA A 225 15.37 10.27 -0.06
CA ALA A 225 14.76 9.03 -0.55
C ALA A 225 13.59 8.63 0.36
N VAL A 226 12.46 8.25 -0.23
CA VAL A 226 11.23 7.87 0.46
C VAL A 226 10.85 6.45 0.10
N PHE A 227 10.60 5.63 1.12
CA PHE A 227 9.88 4.37 1.02
C PHE A 227 8.62 4.45 1.87
N CYS A 228 7.45 4.51 1.25
CA CYS A 228 6.18 4.61 1.95
C CYS A 228 5.29 3.40 1.64
N LEU A 229 5.33 2.39 2.52
CA LEU A 229 4.68 1.10 2.36
C LEU A 229 5.17 0.31 1.13
N SER A 230 6.41 0.54 0.72
CA SER A 230 6.96 0.06 -0.55
C SER A 230 8.16 -0.88 -0.42
N LEU A 231 8.61 -1.22 0.80
CA LEU A 231 9.66 -2.23 1.00
C LEU A 231 9.11 -3.64 0.80
N MET A 232 8.49 -3.90 -0.36
CA MET A 232 7.93 -5.20 -0.75
C MET A 232 9.01 -6.08 -1.36
N GLY A 233 8.70 -7.34 -1.65
CA GLY A 233 9.65 -8.26 -2.25
C GLY A 233 10.66 -8.88 -1.27
N THR A 234 11.26 -9.98 -1.73
CA THR A 234 12.24 -10.76 -0.96
C THR A 234 13.63 -10.13 -0.95
N ASP A 235 13.91 -9.27 -1.92
CA ASP A 235 15.16 -8.59 -2.19
C ASP A 235 15.14 -7.12 -1.78
N TYR A 236 14.18 -6.66 -0.97
CA TYR A 236 14.12 -5.27 -0.50
C TYR A 236 15.43 -4.67 0.06
N PRO A 237 16.40 -5.44 0.62
CA PRO A 237 17.71 -4.88 0.96
C PRO A 237 18.45 -4.27 -0.24
N SER A 238 18.24 -4.76 -1.47
CA SER A 238 18.79 -4.16 -2.70
C SER A 238 18.19 -2.77 -2.95
N PHE A 239 16.91 -2.56 -2.63
CA PHE A 239 16.25 -1.26 -2.78
C PHE A 239 16.84 -0.22 -1.81
N LEU A 240 17.16 -0.66 -0.59
CA LEU A 240 17.84 0.18 0.40
C LEU A 240 19.28 0.49 0.00
N ALA A 241 19.99 -0.47 -0.61
CA ALA A 241 21.32 -0.23 -1.18
C ALA A 241 21.28 0.75 -2.36
N GLU A 242 20.23 0.67 -3.18
CA GLU A 242 20.02 1.59 -4.29
C GLU A 242 19.68 3.00 -3.80
N ALA A 243 18.85 3.12 -2.76
CA ALA A 243 18.63 4.39 -2.07
C ALA A 243 19.93 4.98 -1.53
N HIS A 244 20.81 4.17 -0.93
CA HIS A 244 22.14 4.61 -0.52
C HIS A 244 22.97 5.12 -1.71
N ARG A 245 22.95 4.43 -2.87
CA ARG A 245 23.69 4.84 -4.06
C ARG A 245 23.25 6.21 -4.58
N VAL A 246 21.94 6.46 -4.65
CA VAL A 246 21.41 7.70 -5.25
C VAL A 246 21.44 8.88 -4.28
N LEU A 247 21.45 8.64 -2.97
CA LEU A 247 21.50 9.70 -1.96
C LEU A 247 22.86 10.42 -1.97
N LYS A 248 22.81 11.75 -1.86
CA LYS A 248 23.97 12.58 -1.55
C LYS A 248 24.48 12.27 -0.14
N ASN A 249 25.76 12.57 0.12
CA ASN A 249 26.31 12.58 1.47
C ASN A 249 25.48 13.50 2.37
N GLY A 250 25.08 13.00 3.55
CA GLY A 250 24.17 13.73 4.46
C GLY A 250 22.70 13.74 4.02
N GLY A 251 22.36 13.09 2.91
CA GLY A 251 20.99 12.92 2.42
C GLY A 251 20.10 12.19 3.42
N THR A 252 18.79 12.34 3.28
CA THR A 252 17.80 11.78 4.22
C THR A 252 17.08 10.59 3.62
N LEU A 253 17.01 9.49 4.36
CA LEU A 253 16.15 8.34 4.05
C LEU A 253 14.93 8.34 4.98
N LEU A 254 13.74 8.35 4.40
CA LEU A 254 12.46 8.25 5.10
C LEU A 254 11.81 6.90 4.80
N ILE A 255 11.54 6.10 5.83
CA ILE A 255 10.85 4.82 5.71
C ILE A 255 9.57 4.88 6.55
N ALA A 256 8.44 4.60 5.92
CA ALA A 256 7.16 4.38 6.58
C ALA A 256 6.64 2.99 6.23
N GLU A 257 6.41 2.14 7.24
CA GLU A 257 5.93 0.76 7.05
C GLU A 257 4.86 0.40 8.07
N VAL A 258 4.05 -0.62 7.77
CA VAL A 258 3.02 -1.08 8.70
C VAL A 258 3.66 -1.70 9.95
N ARG A 259 3.18 -1.35 11.14
CA ARG A 259 3.78 -1.79 12.42
C ARG A 259 3.94 -3.30 12.55
N SER A 260 3.03 -4.09 11.99
CA SER A 260 3.14 -5.55 12.05
C SER A 260 4.40 -6.09 11.38
N ARG A 261 4.99 -5.37 10.41
CA ARG A 261 6.27 -5.76 9.80
C ARG A 261 7.46 -5.60 10.72
N PHE A 262 7.31 -4.85 11.81
CA PHE A 262 8.34 -4.57 12.81
C PHE A 262 7.98 -5.13 14.20
N ASP A 263 7.28 -6.27 14.24
CA ASP A 263 6.88 -6.93 15.48
C ASP A 263 7.36 -8.40 15.50
N PRO A 264 8.48 -8.71 16.16
CA PRO A 264 9.01 -10.07 16.26
C PRO A 264 8.01 -11.10 16.79
N LYS A 265 7.02 -10.66 17.59
CA LYS A 265 6.01 -11.55 18.18
C LYS A 265 5.08 -12.16 17.14
N ASN A 266 4.98 -11.55 15.96
CA ASN A 266 4.15 -12.05 14.86
C ASN A 266 4.98 -12.54 13.66
N GLY A 267 6.31 -12.62 13.78
CA GLY A 267 7.21 -12.99 12.69
C GLY A 267 7.73 -11.81 11.85
N GLY A 268 7.39 -10.57 12.22
CA GLY A 268 8.00 -9.36 11.68
C GLY A 268 9.45 -9.15 12.11
N ALA A 269 10.12 -8.19 11.49
CA ALA A 269 11.50 -7.83 11.80
C ALA A 269 11.61 -7.19 13.20
N ASP A 270 12.75 -7.40 13.86
CA ASP A 270 13.08 -6.64 15.06
C ASP A 270 13.50 -5.22 14.67
N PRO A 271 12.84 -4.15 15.19
CA PRO A 271 13.17 -2.78 14.83
C PRO A 271 14.62 -2.41 15.11
N THR A 272 15.20 -2.91 16.21
CA THR A 272 16.59 -2.62 16.59
C THR A 272 17.57 -3.29 15.64
N GLN A 273 17.30 -4.54 15.27
CA GLN A 273 18.11 -5.25 14.28
C GLN A 273 18.00 -4.62 12.89
N PHE A 274 16.79 -4.20 12.49
CA PHE A 274 16.57 -3.49 11.23
C PHE A 274 17.39 -2.19 11.17
N ILE A 275 17.34 -1.38 12.23
CA ILE A 275 18.11 -0.14 12.33
C ILE A 275 19.62 -0.41 12.35
N LYS A 276 20.07 -1.47 13.04
CA LYS A 276 21.48 -1.89 13.03
C LYS A 276 21.93 -2.30 11.62
N ALA A 277 21.07 -3.03 10.89
CA ALA A 277 21.36 -3.45 9.52
C ALA A 277 21.45 -2.25 8.57
N LEU A 278 20.56 -1.26 8.69
CA LEU A 278 20.68 0.03 8.00
C LEU A 278 21.97 0.77 8.37
N GLY A 279 22.40 0.69 9.62
CA GLY A 279 23.72 1.15 10.06
C GLY A 279 24.87 0.53 9.27
N GLY A 280 24.80 -0.77 9.00
CA GLY A 280 25.77 -1.47 8.16
C GLY A 280 25.72 -1.09 6.68
N LEU A 281 24.63 -0.48 6.21
CA LEU A 281 24.49 0.07 4.86
C LEU A 281 24.91 1.55 4.76
N GLY A 282 25.47 2.15 5.83
CA GLY A 282 25.89 3.55 5.81
C GLY A 282 24.82 4.55 6.23
N PHE A 283 23.76 4.11 6.93
CA PHE A 283 22.71 4.99 7.44
C PHE A 283 22.78 5.18 8.96
N SER A 284 22.71 6.42 9.41
CA SER A 284 22.61 6.76 10.84
C SER A 284 21.18 7.14 11.19
N CYS A 285 20.57 6.46 12.16
CA CYS A 285 19.20 6.73 12.60
C CYS A 285 19.12 8.09 13.31
N VAL A 286 18.27 8.98 12.83
CA VAL A 286 18.07 10.34 13.37
C VAL A 286 16.82 10.41 14.24
N ASN A 287 15.72 9.78 13.83
CA ASN A 287 14.48 9.80 14.59
C ASN A 287 13.64 8.54 14.33
N LYS A 288 12.87 8.11 15.35
CA LYS A 288 11.90 7.02 15.30
C LYS A 288 10.58 7.55 15.85
N VAL A 289 9.50 7.46 15.06
CA VAL A 289 8.15 7.92 15.45
C VAL A 289 7.14 6.79 15.33
#